data_AF-A0A5B7J6N7-F1
#
_entry.id   AF-A0A5B7J6N7-F1
#
_cell.length_a   1.000
_cell.length_b   1.000
_cell.length_c   1.000
_cell.angle_alpha   90.00
_cell.angle_beta   90.00
_cell.angle_gamma   90.00
#
_symmetry.space_group_name_H-M   'P 1'
#
loop_
_entity.id
_entity.type
_entity.pdbx_description
1 polymer ?
#
loop_
_entity_poly.entity_id
_entity_poly.type
_entity_poly.pdbx_seq_one_letter_code
_entity_poly.pdbx_strand_id
1 'polypeptide(L)'
;MAAVITTREISESLGEYYSTFGGNPVACAVGMAVLDVIENEKLVQSAKAVGKTLLENLQLLKAKHECVGDVRGMGLCLALDIVQDKASRKPARELAQTIVHR
;
A
#
# COMPACT_ATOMS: atom_id res chain seq x y z
N MET A 1 -3.08 13.21 10.63
CA MET A 1 -3.15 14.31 9.64
C MET A 1 -3.81 13.77 8.39
N ALA A 2 -4.70 14.54 7.78
CA ALA A 2 -5.31 14.24 6.49
C ALA A 2 -5.45 15.55 5.72
N ALA A 3 -5.51 15.47 4.39
CA ALA A 3 -5.71 16.61 3.52
C ALA A 3 -6.67 16.24 2.40
N VAL A 4 -7.47 17.20 1.96
CA VAL A 4 -8.19 17.13 0.69
C VAL A 4 -7.39 17.98 -0.30
N ILE A 5 -6.89 17.34 -1.35
CA ILE A 5 -6.14 18.02 -2.41
C ILE A 5 -7.07 18.14 -3.61
N THR A 6 -7.33 19.36 -4.07
CA THR A 6 -8.25 19.65 -5.16
C THR A 6 -7.79 20.87 -5.96
N THR A 7 -8.45 21.17 -7.06
CA THR A 7 -8.19 22.38 -7.85
C THR A 7 -8.68 23.62 -7.12
N ARG A 8 -8.15 24.79 -7.50
CA ARG A 8 -8.57 26.08 -6.94
C ARG A 8 -10.07 26.32 -7.12
N GLU A 9 -10.59 26.09 -8.33
CA GLU A 9 -12.00 26.25 -8.66
C GLU A 9 -12.92 25.46 -7.69
N ILE A 10 -12.59 24.20 -7.43
CA ILE A 10 -13.37 23.36 -6.51
C ILE A 10 -13.22 23.86 -5.07
N SER A 11 -12.01 24.25 -4.64
CA SER A 11 -11.77 24.76 -3.29
C SER A 11 -12.55 26.04 -3.01
N GLU A 12 -12.63 26.95 -3.98
CA GLU A 12 -13.34 28.23 -3.86
C GLU A 12 -14.87 28.02 -3.80
N SER A 13 -15.39 26.99 -4.47
CA SER A 13 -16.82 26.63 -4.42
C SER A 13 -17.29 26.06 -3.08
N LEU A 14 -16.36 25.61 -2.21
CA LEU A 14 -16.69 24.89 -0.97
C LEU A 14 -17.23 25.80 0.14
N GLY A 15 -16.98 27.11 0.06
CA GLY A 15 -17.32 28.06 1.12
C GLY A 15 -16.44 27.89 2.37
N GLU A 16 -16.92 28.38 3.52
CA GLU A 16 -16.18 28.28 4.78
C GLU A 16 -16.23 26.86 5.37
N TYR A 17 -15.05 26.24 5.51
CA TYR A 17 -14.86 24.98 6.22
C TYR A 17 -13.87 25.17 7.36
N TYR A 18 -14.20 24.64 8.54
CA TYR A 18 -13.35 24.73 9.72
C TYR A 18 -13.21 23.38 10.41
N SER A 19 -12.01 23.12 10.94
CA SER A 19 -11.73 21.96 11.79
C SER A 19 -10.84 22.39 12.94
N THR A 20 -11.28 22.12 14.18
CA THR A 20 -10.59 22.53 15.41
C THR A 20 -9.14 22.04 15.50
N PHE A 21 -8.84 20.87 14.93
CA PHE A 21 -7.48 20.31 14.91
C PHE A 21 -6.85 20.28 13.50
N GLY A 22 -7.59 20.75 12.48
CA GLY A 22 -7.12 20.80 11.11
C GLY A 22 -5.95 21.78 10.97
N GLY A 23 -4.86 21.35 10.34
CA GLY A 23 -3.73 22.23 10.03
C GLY A 23 -2.96 22.77 11.24
N ASN A 24 -3.10 22.17 12.44
CA ASN A 24 -2.35 22.65 13.61
C ASN A 24 -0.82 22.54 13.38
N PRO A 25 0.00 23.46 13.93
CA PRO A 25 1.44 23.53 13.63
C PRO A 25 2.22 22.26 13.96
N VAL A 26 1.83 21.54 15.02
CA VAL A 26 2.50 20.29 15.42
C VAL A 26 2.28 19.21 14.37
N ALA A 27 1.03 19.02 13.92
CA ALA A 27 0.72 18.07 12.87
C ALA A 27 1.41 18.43 11.54
N CYS A 28 1.50 19.72 11.21
CA CYS A 28 2.23 20.20 10.03
C CYS A 28 3.72 19.90 10.11
N ALA A 29 4.38 20.13 11.26
CA ALA A 29 5.78 19.79 11.45
C ALA A 29 6.04 18.28 11.27
N VAL A 30 5.16 17.43 11.79
CA VAL A 30 5.25 15.97 11.60
C VAL A 30 5.07 15.60 10.13
N GLY A 31 4.09 16.18 9.44
CA GLY A 31 3.86 15.93 8.01
C GLY A 31 5.06 16.31 7.15
N MET A 32 5.66 17.48 7.43
CA MET A 32 6.88 17.93 6.74
C MET A 32 8.06 16.99 6.98
N ALA A 33 8.31 16.59 8.24
CA ALA A 33 9.39 15.67 8.55
C ALA A 33 9.24 14.31 7.84
N VAL A 34 8.01 13.80 7.68
CA VAL A 34 7.75 12.57 6.91
C VAL A 34 8.10 12.77 5.43
N LEU A 35 7.71 13.90 4.84
CA LEU A 35 8.03 14.22 3.44
C LEU A 35 9.54 14.37 3.22
N ASP A 36 10.24 15.04 4.14
CA ASP A 36 11.70 15.20 4.10
C ASP A 36 12.41 13.85 4.10
N VAL A 37 11.95 12.89 4.92
CA VAL A 37 12.51 11.53 4.93
C VAL A 37 12.23 10.80 3.62
N ILE A 38 10.99 10.88 3.10
CA ILE A 38 10.62 10.25 1.83
C ILE A 38 11.52 10.73 0.68
N GLU A 39 11.81 12.04 0.63
CA GLU A 39 12.66 12.65 -0.39
C GLU A 39 14.15 12.33 -0.17
N ASN A 40 14.70 12.64 1.01
CA ASN A 40 16.13 12.55 1.29
C ASN A 40 16.64 11.10 1.26
N GLU A 41 15.85 10.15 1.74
CA GLU A 41 16.20 8.72 1.71
C GLU A 41 15.77 8.02 0.42
N LYS A 42 15.19 8.75 -0.55
CA LYS A 42 14.76 8.21 -1.85
C LYS A 42 13.82 7.00 -1.71
N LEU A 43 12.88 7.08 -0.78
CA LEU A 43 12.03 5.94 -0.41
C LEU A 43 11.12 5.48 -1.54
N VAL A 44 10.70 6.36 -2.44
CA VAL A 44 9.88 6.00 -3.61
C VAL A 44 10.67 5.12 -4.58
N GLN A 45 11.93 5.46 -4.85
CA GLN A 45 12.82 4.68 -5.72
C GLN A 45 13.18 3.35 -5.06
N SER A 46 13.46 3.37 -3.75
CA SER A 46 13.70 2.16 -2.96
C SER A 46 12.49 1.20 -3.02
N ALA A 47 11.28 1.71 -2.76
CA ALA A 47 10.05 0.92 -2.83
C ALA A 47 9.81 0.34 -4.23
N LYS A 48 10.16 1.06 -5.29
CA LYS A 48 10.10 0.55 -6.67
C LYS A 48 11.10 -0.59 -6.90
N ALA A 49 12.34 -0.44 -6.46
CA ALA A 49 13.39 -1.43 -6.64
C ALA A 49 13.10 -2.72 -5.84
N VAL A 50 12.89 -2.57 -4.52
CA VAL A 50 12.61 -3.69 -3.62
C VAL A 50 11.28 -4.36 -3.96
N GLY A 51 10.25 -3.55 -4.27
CA GLY A 51 8.94 -4.04 -4.68
C GLY A 51 8.99 -4.88 -5.95
N LYS A 52 9.80 -4.49 -6.94
CA LYS A 52 10.01 -5.29 -8.16
C LYS A 52 10.59 -6.67 -7.83
N THR A 53 11.68 -6.71 -7.05
CA THR A 53 12.31 -7.97 -6.63
C THR A 53 11.35 -8.86 -5.84
N LEU A 54 10.57 -8.28 -4.93
CA LEU A 54 9.59 -9.03 -4.15
C LEU A 54 8.48 -9.59 -5.04
N LEU A 55 7.95 -8.79 -5.98
CA LEU A 55 6.92 -9.24 -6.91
C LEU A 55 7.41 -10.39 -7.80
N GLU A 56 8.64 -10.30 -8.34
CA GLU A 56 9.26 -11.36 -9.15
C GLU A 56 9.36 -12.68 -8.34
N ASN A 57 9.80 -12.60 -7.09
CA ASN A 57 9.88 -13.78 -6.22
C ASN A 57 8.49 -14.38 -5.89
N LEU A 58 7.48 -13.53 -5.66
CA LEU A 58 6.11 -14.01 -5.44
C LEU A 58 5.55 -14.71 -6.69
N GLN A 59 5.88 -14.24 -7.90
CA GLN A 59 5.49 -14.94 -9.14
C GLN A 59 6.17 -16.31 -9.28
N LEU A 60 7.43 -16.44 -8.83
CA LEU A 60 8.09 -17.74 -8.78
C LEU A 60 7.39 -18.70 -7.81
N LEU A 61 6.92 -18.20 -6.65
CA LEU A 61 6.13 -19.01 -5.71
C LEU A 61 4.79 -19.45 -6.33
N LYS A 62 4.12 -18.57 -7.08
CA LYS A 62 2.91 -18.91 -7.86
C LYS A 62 3.14 -20.04 -8.85
N ALA A 63 4.29 -20.04 -9.54
CA ALA A 63 4.64 -21.12 -10.46
C ALA A 63 4.89 -22.45 -9.72
N LYS A 64 5.47 -22.40 -8.52
CA LYS A 64 5.87 -23.57 -7.74
C LYS A 64 4.74 -24.20 -6.92
N HIS A 65 3.79 -23.41 -6.43
CA HIS A 65 2.78 -23.86 -5.47
C HIS A 65 1.36 -23.71 -6.02
N GLU A 66 0.57 -24.78 -5.95
CA GLU A 66 -0.80 -24.79 -6.46
C GLU A 66 -1.77 -23.98 -5.59
N CYS A 67 -1.45 -23.83 -4.31
CA CYS A 67 -2.21 -23.00 -3.38
C CYS A 67 -1.98 -21.49 -3.56
N VAL A 68 -0.97 -21.08 -4.34
CA VAL A 68 -0.71 -19.67 -4.62
C VAL A 68 -1.49 -19.30 -5.88
N GLY A 69 -2.54 -18.51 -5.67
CA GLY A 69 -3.45 -18.03 -6.70
C GLY A 69 -2.88 -16.82 -7.42
N ASP A 70 -3.59 -15.70 -7.40
CA ASP A 70 -3.13 -14.49 -8.05
C ASP A 70 -2.07 -13.73 -7.23
N VAL A 71 -1.19 -13.01 -7.92
CA VAL A 71 -0.13 -12.18 -7.32
C VAL A 71 -0.20 -10.81 -7.99
N ARG A 72 -0.46 -9.75 -7.20
CA ARG A 72 -0.75 -8.40 -7.70
C ARG A 72 -0.22 -7.31 -6.78
N GLY A 73 -0.12 -6.08 -7.30
CA GLY A 73 0.25 -4.89 -6.54
C GLY A 73 1.31 -4.04 -7.22
N MET A 74 1.79 -3.02 -6.52
CA MET A 74 2.82 -2.09 -7.01
C MET A 74 3.68 -1.55 -5.87
N GLY A 75 4.98 -1.38 -6.13
CA GLY A 75 5.94 -0.98 -5.10
C GLY A 75 5.93 -1.99 -3.96
N LEU A 76 5.82 -1.51 -2.72
CA LEU A 76 5.73 -2.36 -1.52
C LEU A 76 4.30 -2.68 -1.08
N CYS A 77 3.29 -2.33 -1.89
CA CYS A 77 1.91 -2.74 -1.66
C CYS A 77 1.59 -3.92 -2.57
N LEU A 78 1.87 -5.13 -2.09
CA LEU A 78 1.72 -6.38 -2.83
C LEU A 78 0.76 -7.33 -2.11
N ALA A 79 0.08 -8.17 -2.88
CA ALA A 79 -0.85 -9.17 -2.39
C ALA A 79 -0.66 -10.49 -3.15
N LEU A 80 -0.84 -11.60 -2.44
CA LEU A 80 -0.98 -12.93 -3.01
C LEU A 80 -2.27 -13.59 -2.49
N ASP A 81 -2.98 -14.32 -3.35
CA ASP A 81 -4.13 -15.11 -2.94
C ASP A 81 -3.67 -16.50 -2.49
N ILE A 82 -4.23 -16.99 -1.38
CA ILE A 82 -4.09 -18.39 -0.95
C ILE A 82 -5.40 -19.12 -1.23
N VAL A 83 -5.33 -20.08 -2.16
CA VAL A 83 -6.48 -20.82 -2.71
C VAL A 83 -6.31 -22.33 -2.53
N GLN A 84 -7.39 -23.08 -2.67
CA GLN A 84 -7.36 -24.55 -2.63
C GLN A 84 -6.68 -25.12 -3.88
N ASP A 85 -6.97 -24.53 -5.04
CA ASP A 85 -6.39 -24.84 -6.34
C ASP A 85 -6.58 -23.66 -7.30
N LYS A 86 -5.78 -23.59 -8.39
CA LYS A 86 -5.81 -22.46 -9.32
C LYS A 86 -7.07 -22.43 -10.20
N ALA A 87 -7.71 -23.57 -10.44
CA ALA A 87 -8.88 -23.65 -11.31
C ALA A 87 -10.14 -23.13 -10.60
N SER A 88 -10.39 -23.58 -9.37
CA SER A 88 -11.55 -23.17 -8.59
C SER A 88 -11.38 -21.78 -7.98
N ARG A 89 -10.14 -21.37 -7.68
CA ARG A 89 -9.78 -20.16 -6.94
C ARG A 89 -10.52 -20.02 -5.59
N LYS A 90 -11.01 -21.12 -5.02
CA LYS A 90 -11.68 -21.10 -3.72
C LYS A 90 -10.67 -20.71 -2.63
N PRO A 91 -10.98 -19.75 -1.74
CA PRO A 91 -10.06 -19.35 -0.67
C PRO A 91 -9.69 -20.52 0.24
N ALA A 92 -8.40 -20.70 0.51
CA ALA A 92 -7.90 -21.69 1.47
C ALA A 92 -7.59 -20.99 2.81
N ARG A 93 -8.64 -20.60 3.54
CA ARG A 93 -8.56 -19.78 4.77
C ARG A 93 -7.66 -20.39 5.85
N GLU A 94 -7.82 -21.68 6.13
CA GLU A 94 -7.06 -22.38 7.18
C GLU A 94 -5.56 -22.43 6.86
N LEU A 95 -5.23 -22.69 5.59
CA LEU A 95 -3.86 -22.67 5.11
C LEU A 95 -3.27 -21.26 5.19
N ALA A 96 -4.03 -20.23 4.77
CA ALA A 96 -3.60 -18.84 4.87
C ALA A 96 -3.30 -18.43 6.31
N GLN A 97 -4.16 -18.82 7.26
CA GLN A 97 -3.92 -18.59 8.70
C GLN A 97 -2.65 -19.30 9.18
N THR A 98 -2.43 -20.54 8.74
CA THR A 98 -1.21 -21.29 9.10
C THR A 98 0.06 -20.62 8.57
N ILE A 99 0.03 -20.09 7.35
CA ILE A 99 1.16 -19.38 6.74
C ILE A 99 1.47 -18.06 7.48
N VAL A 100 0.45 -17.33 7.92
CA VAL A 100 0.63 -16.03 8.61
C VAL A 100 1.15 -16.20 10.05
N HIS A 101 0.86 -17.33 10.69
CA HIS A 101 1.17 -17.55 12.12
C HIS A 101 2.34 -18.50 12.37
N ARG A 102 3.10 -18.89 11.35
CA ARG A 102 4.31 -19.72 11.47
C ARG A 102 5.51 -18.99 10.90
#